data_AF-A0A2M7PFH6-F1
#
_entry.id   AF-A0A2M7PFH6-F1
#
_cell.length_a   1.000
_cell.length_b   1.000
_cell.length_c   1.000
_cell.angle_alpha   90.00
_cell.angle_beta   90.00
_cell.angle_gamma   90.00
#
_symmetry.space_group_name_H-M   'P 1'
#
loop_
_entity.id
_entity.type
_entity.pdbx_description
1 polymer ?
#
loop_
_entity_poly.entity_id
_entity_poly.type
_entity_poly.pdbx_seq_one_letter_code
_entity_poly.pdbx_strand_id
1 'polypeptide(L)'
;MPRKKLISKKRSIPDPRFNSMLAAKFINRLMNDGKKSVARGIFYGAMDLVQKRANGEDPFAVFEKAMDKVRPRVEVKARRVGGATYQLPVEVRAERRNALAIRWLVEFAKKRSGKTMADKLA
;
A
#
# COMPACT_ATOMS: atom_id res chain seq x y z
N MET A 1 23.73 1.16 0.16
CA MET A 1 24.01 -0.24 -0.22
C MET A 1 24.49 -0.99 1.02
N PRO A 2 23.73 -1.95 1.58
CA PRO A 2 24.10 -2.51 2.86
C PRO A 2 24.92 -3.80 2.73
N ARG A 3 26.10 -3.79 3.36
CA ARG A 3 26.63 -4.90 4.17
C ARG A 3 26.98 -4.51 5.62
N LYS A 4 27.12 -3.22 5.99
CA LYS A 4 27.24 -2.78 7.42
C LYS A 4 26.52 -1.48 7.81
N LYS A 5 26.20 -0.57 6.88
CA LYS A 5 25.59 0.73 7.21
C LYS A 5 24.06 0.63 7.36
N LEU A 6 23.55 0.93 8.55
CA LEU A 6 22.13 1.15 8.80
C LEU A 6 21.73 2.50 8.20
N ILE A 7 20.80 2.49 7.24
CA ILE A 7 20.32 3.70 6.57
C ILE A 7 19.13 4.26 7.35
N SER A 8 19.19 5.55 7.68
CA SER A 8 18.06 6.26 8.28
C SER A 8 16.92 6.42 7.27
N LYS A 9 15.68 6.29 7.75
CA LYS A 9 14.49 6.41 6.90
C LYS A 9 14.10 7.87 6.76
N LYS A 10 13.80 8.29 5.52
CA LYS A 10 13.24 9.62 5.26
C LYS A 10 11.79 9.69 5.79
N ARG A 11 11.45 10.77 6.48
CA ARG A 11 10.08 11.02 6.96
C ARG A 11 9.23 11.56 5.81
N SER A 12 7.99 11.08 5.70
CA SER A 12 7.02 11.57 4.73
C SER A 12 6.06 12.56 5.39
N ILE A 13 5.73 13.62 4.67
CA ILE A 13 4.69 14.58 5.08
C ILE A 13 3.33 13.85 5.07
N PRO A 14 2.46 14.05 6.08
CA PRO A 14 1.11 13.49 6.09
C PRO A 14 0.26 14.06 4.94
N ASP A 15 -0.82 13.34 4.62
CA ASP A 15 -1.75 13.78 3.57
C ASP A 15 -2.53 15.03 4.00
N PRO A 16 -2.70 16.06 3.14
CA PRO A 16 -3.41 17.28 3.53
C PRO A 16 -4.91 17.11 3.82
N ARG A 17 -5.60 16.13 3.22
CA ARG A 17 -7.06 15.96 3.38
C ARG A 17 -7.38 15.09 4.60
N PHE A 18 -6.66 13.98 4.76
CA PHE A 18 -6.92 13.01 5.83
C PHE A 18 -5.92 13.08 7.01
N ASN A 19 -4.92 13.97 6.94
CA ASN A 19 -3.83 14.10 7.93
C ASN A 19 -3.13 12.77 8.28
N SER A 20 -3.11 11.81 7.37
CA SER A 20 -2.59 10.46 7.61
C SER A 20 -1.29 10.21 6.84
N MET A 21 -0.30 9.63 7.53
CA MET A 21 0.94 9.15 6.90
C MET A 21 0.68 7.93 6.00
N LEU A 22 -0.37 7.15 6.28
CA LEU A 22 -0.67 5.94 5.52
C LEU A 22 -1.23 6.30 4.14
N ALA A 23 -2.16 7.26 4.07
CA ALA A 23 -2.65 7.81 2.82
C ALA A 23 -1.52 8.43 1.99
N ALA A 24 -0.64 9.23 2.61
CA ALA A 24 0.50 9.83 1.91
C ALA A 24 1.43 8.77 1.28
N LYS A 25 1.72 7.68 2.00
CA LYS A 25 2.52 6.56 1.48
C LYS A 25 1.79 5.81 0.35
N PHE A 26 0.47 5.66 0.44
CA PHE A 26 -0.34 5.05 -0.61
C PHE A 26 -0.30 5.88 -1.89
N ILE A 27 -0.57 7.18 -1.79
CA ILE A 27 -0.54 8.12 -2.93
C ILE A 27 0.85 8.14 -3.59
N ASN A 28 1.92 8.16 -2.79
CA ASN A 28 3.29 8.11 -3.32
C ASN A 28 3.60 6.79 -4.06
N ARG A 29 3.00 5.66 -3.66
CA ARG A 29 3.16 4.38 -4.38
C ARG A 29 2.27 4.30 -5.61
N LEU A 30 1.11 4.95 -5.60
CA LEU A 30 0.21 5.05 -6.75
C LEU A 30 0.81 5.92 -7.87
N MET A 31 1.56 6.94 -7.48
CA MET A 31 2.23 7.89 -8.38
C MET A 31 3.13 7.19 -9.40
N ASN A 32 2.97 7.57 -10.67
CA ASN A 32 3.88 7.22 -11.75
C ASN A 32 4.58 8.48 -12.26
N ASP A 33 5.84 8.35 -12.67
CA ASP A 33 6.64 9.43 -13.28
C ASP A 33 6.68 10.73 -12.47
N GLY A 34 6.58 10.65 -11.14
CA GLY A 34 6.58 11.83 -10.25
C GLY A 34 5.30 12.67 -10.27
N LYS A 35 4.24 12.25 -10.96
CA LYS A 35 2.97 12.99 -11.11
C LYS A 35 2.10 12.92 -9.85
N LYS A 36 2.49 13.63 -8.80
CA LYS A 36 1.79 13.58 -7.49
C LYS A 36 0.39 14.19 -7.52
N SER A 37 0.17 15.23 -8.35
CA SER A 37 -1.15 15.85 -8.48
C SER A 37 -2.19 14.86 -9.02
N VAL A 38 -1.83 14.14 -10.09
CA VAL A 38 -2.68 13.12 -10.72
C VAL A 38 -2.94 11.96 -9.76
N ALA A 39 -1.91 11.48 -9.05
CA ALA A 39 -2.06 10.41 -8.07
C ALA A 39 -3.03 10.79 -6.93
N ARG A 40 -2.99 12.04 -6.44
CA ARG A 40 -3.96 12.56 -5.47
C ARG A 40 -5.38 12.56 -6.03
N GLY A 41 -5.55 13.06 -7.26
CA GLY A 41 -6.86 13.07 -7.92
C GLY A 41 -7.47 11.67 -8.04
N ILE A 42 -6.67 10.68 -8.43
CA ILE A 42 -7.12 9.28 -8.53
C ILE A 42 -7.52 8.72 -7.15
N PHE A 43 -6.69 8.96 -6.11
CA PHE A 43 -6.98 8.45 -4.77
C PHE A 43 -8.26 9.06 -4.20
N TYR A 44 -8.43 10.37 -4.31
CA TYR A 44 -9.63 11.04 -3.82
C TYR A 44 -10.87 10.65 -4.62
N GLY A 45 -10.77 10.58 -5.96
CA GLY A 45 -11.87 10.09 -6.79
C GLY A 45 -12.27 8.66 -6.45
N ALA A 46 -11.31 7.78 -6.12
CA ALA A 46 -11.61 6.44 -5.64
C ALA A 46 -12.35 6.45 -4.29
N MET A 47 -11.94 7.30 -3.34
CA MET A 47 -12.62 7.44 -2.05
C MET A 47 -14.06 7.95 -2.19
N ASP A 48 -14.30 8.91 -3.09
CA ASP A 48 -15.64 9.42 -3.37
C ASP A 48 -16.54 8.33 -3.98
N LEU A 49 -15.98 7.43 -4.81
CA LEU A 49 -16.69 6.26 -5.34
C LEU A 49 -16.96 5.19 -4.27
N VAL A 50 -16.00 4.93 -3.38
CA VAL A 50 -16.18 4.03 -2.24
C VAL A 50 -17.29 4.54 -1.33
N GLN A 51 -17.33 5.85 -1.05
CA GLN A 51 -18.39 6.46 -0.25
C GLN A 51 -19.77 6.22 -0.86
N LYS A 52 -19.91 6.33 -2.19
CA LYS A 52 -21.17 6.04 -2.90
C LYS A 52 -21.58 4.56 -2.81
N ARG A 53 -20.63 3.63 -2.77
CA ARG A 53 -20.89 2.18 -2.71
C ARG A 53 -21.10 1.66 -1.30
N ALA A 54 -20.47 2.27 -0.30
CA ALA A 54 -20.45 1.81 1.09
C ALA A 54 -21.60 2.38 1.95
N ASN A 55 -22.66 2.90 1.33
CA ASN A 55 -23.91 3.32 1.98
C ASN A 55 -23.71 4.18 3.25
N GLY A 56 -22.79 5.16 3.20
CA GLY A 56 -22.61 6.15 4.27
C GLY A 56 -21.53 5.85 5.30
N GLU A 57 -20.78 4.74 5.19
CA GLU A 57 -19.55 4.59 5.98
C GLU A 57 -18.48 5.60 5.54
N ASP A 58 -17.67 6.08 6.49
CA ASP A 58 -16.53 6.94 6.19
C ASP A 58 -15.55 6.20 5.24
N PRO A 59 -15.28 6.73 4.03
CA PRO A 59 -14.41 6.07 3.06
C PRO A 59 -13.00 5.85 3.61
N PHE A 60 -12.53 6.70 4.51
CA PHE A 60 -11.22 6.54 5.12
C PHE A 60 -11.18 5.34 6.09
N ALA A 61 -12.20 5.17 6.93
CA ALA A 61 -12.35 3.98 7.77
C ALA A 61 -12.43 2.69 6.96
N VAL A 62 -13.16 2.69 5.83
CA VAL A 62 -13.22 1.52 4.92
C VAL A 62 -11.83 1.19 4.36
N PHE A 63 -11.06 2.21 3.97
CA PHE A 63 -9.69 2.03 3.50
C PHE A 63 -8.77 1.47 4.59
N GLU A 64 -8.88 1.92 5.83
CA GLU A 64 -8.10 1.36 6.95
C GLU A 64 -8.45 -0.11 7.22
N LYS A 65 -9.75 -0.44 7.25
CA LYS A 65 -10.23 -1.82 7.38
C LYS A 65 -9.69 -2.71 6.25
N ALA A 66 -9.72 -2.22 5.00
CA ALA A 66 -9.19 -2.94 3.85
C ALA A 66 -7.67 -3.17 3.97
N MET A 67 -6.94 -2.14 4.41
CA MET A 67 -5.50 -2.23 4.65
C MET A 67 -5.17 -3.27 5.72
N ASP A 68 -5.93 -3.35 6.80
CA ASP A 68 -5.71 -4.34 7.85
C ASP A 68 -5.92 -5.78 7.38
N LYS A 69 -6.90 -6.01 6.49
CA LYS A 69 -7.13 -7.33 5.88
C LYS A 69 -5.99 -7.77 4.95
N VAL A 70 -5.37 -6.82 4.25
CA VAL A 70 -4.30 -7.13 3.28
C VAL A 70 -2.92 -7.26 3.94
N ARG A 71 -2.71 -6.70 5.13
CA ARG A 71 -1.42 -6.74 5.84
C ARG A 71 -0.98 -8.19 6.16
N PRO A 72 0.10 -8.70 5.56
CA PRO A 72 0.58 -10.04 5.87
C PRO A 72 1.25 -10.05 7.24
N ARG A 73 0.99 -11.06 8.07
CA ARG A 73 1.68 -11.23 9.37
C ARG A 73 3.01 -11.97 9.23
N VAL A 74 3.06 -12.96 8.33
CA VAL A 74 4.22 -13.81 8.08
C VAL A 74 4.56 -13.77 6.60
N GLU A 75 5.84 -13.69 6.26
CA GLU A 75 6.35 -13.88 4.91
C GLU A 75 7.33 -15.04 4.89
N VAL A 76 7.43 -15.70 3.75
CA VAL A 76 8.38 -16.79 3.56
C VAL A 76 9.69 -16.21 3.00
N LYS A 77 10.82 -16.63 3.57
CA LYS A 77 12.15 -16.31 3.05
C LYS A 77 12.91 -17.58 2.71
N ALA A 78 13.51 -17.59 1.52
CA ALA A 78 14.42 -18.63 1.12
C ALA A 78 15.71 -18.57 1.97
N ARG A 79 16.06 -19.69 2.62
CA ARG A 79 17.33 -19.88 3.32
C ARG A 79 17.96 -21.18 2.86
N ARG A 80 19.24 -21.13 2.49
CA ARG A 80 19.99 -22.32 2.08
C ARG A 80 20.60 -23.00 3.30
N VAL A 81 20.33 -24.29 3.46
CA VAL A 81 20.84 -25.13 4.55
C VAL A 81 21.19 -26.51 3.99
N GLY A 82 22.41 -26.99 4.21
CA GLY A 82 22.82 -28.36 3.86
C GLY A 82 22.67 -28.72 2.38
N GLY A 83 22.83 -27.75 1.47
CA GLY A 83 22.74 -27.97 0.02
C GLY A 83 21.37 -27.70 -0.61
N ALA A 84 20.28 -27.69 0.16
CA ALA A 84 18.92 -27.38 -0.30
C ALA A 84 18.45 -25.97 0.13
N THR A 85 17.46 -25.43 -0.58
CA THR A 85 16.85 -24.13 -0.27
C THR A 85 15.51 -24.34 0.42
N TYR A 86 15.42 -23.96 1.69
CA TYR A 86 14.20 -24.06 2.48
C TYR A 86 13.45 -22.74 2.53
N GLN A 87 12.13 -22.84 2.58
CA GLN A 87 11.22 -21.72 2.73
C GLN A 87 10.91 -21.54 4.22
N LEU A 88 11.56 -20.57 4.86
CA LEU A 88 11.39 -20.31 6.29
C LEU A 88 10.34 -19.23 6.53
N PRO A 89 9.33 -19.46 7.38
CA PRO A 89 8.40 -18.42 7.80
C PRO A 89 9.10 -17.42 8.72
N VAL A 90 8.98 -16.13 8.41
CA VAL A 90 9.52 -15.03 9.21
C VAL A 90 8.44 -13.98 9.43
N GLU A 91 8.34 -13.48 10.66
CA GLU A 91 7.40 -12.42 10.99
C GLU A 91 7.73 -11.11 10.25
N VAL A 92 6.71 -10.46 9.71
CA VAL A 92 6.86 -9.22 8.95
C VAL A 92 6.81 -8.02 9.88
N ARG A 93 7.89 -7.22 9.87
CA ARG A 93 7.95 -5.93 10.58
C ARG A 93 6.80 -5.00 10.14
N ALA A 94 6.20 -4.26 11.08
CA ALA A 94 5.01 -3.43 10.84
C ALA A 94 5.12 -2.47 9.63
N GLU A 95 6.24 -1.76 9.48
CA GLU A 95 6.44 -0.87 8.33
C GLU A 95 6.46 -1.61 6.99
N ARG A 96 7.03 -2.81 6.97
CA ARG A 96 7.07 -3.66 5.78
C ARG A 96 5.69 -4.24 5.48
N ARG A 97 4.89 -4.56 6.51
CA ARG A 97 3.49 -5.01 6.35
C ARG A 97 2.68 -3.97 5.56
N ASN A 98 2.77 -2.70 5.99
CA ASN A 98 2.09 -1.60 5.31
C ASN A 98 2.60 -1.43 3.87
N ALA A 99 3.92 -1.48 3.65
CA ALA A 99 4.49 -1.34 2.31
C ALA A 99 4.08 -2.48 1.35
N LEU A 100 4.00 -3.73 1.84
CA LEU A 100 3.53 -4.88 1.07
C LEU A 100 2.05 -4.75 0.72
N ALA A 101 1.22 -4.39 1.70
CA ALA A 101 -0.21 -4.24 1.48
C ALA A 101 -0.52 -3.14 0.46
N ILE A 102 0.11 -1.96 0.57
CA ILE A 102 -0.03 -0.88 -0.41
C ILE A 102 0.42 -1.36 -1.79
N ARG A 103 1.56 -2.07 -1.87
CA ARG A 103 2.09 -2.57 -3.15
C ARG A 103 1.10 -3.50 -3.83
N TRP A 104 0.58 -4.49 -3.11
CA TRP A 104 -0.37 -5.45 -3.66
C TRP A 104 -1.66 -4.77 -4.11
N LEU A 105 -2.25 -3.89 -3.29
CA LEU A 105 -3.45 -3.16 -3.68
C LEU A 105 -3.26 -2.38 -4.98
N VAL A 106 -2.16 -1.62 -5.11
CA VAL A 106 -1.89 -0.85 -6.33
C VAL A 106 -1.62 -1.75 -7.53
N GLU A 107 -0.84 -2.82 -7.37
CA GLU A 107 -0.49 -3.73 -8.46
C GLU A 107 -1.70 -4.53 -8.96
N PHE A 108 -2.53 -5.04 -8.05
CA PHE A 108 -3.74 -5.77 -8.42
C PHE A 108 -4.84 -4.84 -8.93
N ALA A 109 -4.98 -3.62 -8.40
CA ALA A 109 -5.88 -2.63 -8.97
C ALA A 109 -5.51 -2.28 -10.42
N LYS A 110 -4.21 -2.16 -10.74
CA LYS A 110 -3.77 -1.92 -12.12
C LYS A 110 -4.13 -3.08 -13.07
N LYS A 111 -4.04 -4.32 -12.59
CA LYS A 111 -4.38 -5.53 -13.35
C LYS A 111 -5.89 -5.74 -13.52
N ARG A 112 -6.71 -5.14 -12.66
CA ARG A 112 -8.18 -5.25 -12.72
C ARG A 112 -8.74 -4.63 -14.00
N SER A 113 -9.80 -5.23 -14.53
CA SER A 113 -10.60 -4.67 -15.63
C SER A 113 -11.40 -3.46 -15.14
N GLY A 114 -11.39 -2.37 -15.91
CA GLY A 114 -12.08 -1.12 -15.57
C GLY A 114 -11.60 0.02 -16.46
N LYS A 115 -12.39 1.09 -16.57
CA LYS A 115 -12.10 2.22 -17.45
C LYS A 115 -11.05 3.15 -16.83
N THR A 116 -11.33 3.70 -15.65
CA THR A 116 -10.41 4.61 -14.97
C THR A 116 -9.69 3.93 -13.80
N MET A 117 -8.52 4.44 -13.40
CA MET A 117 -7.80 3.92 -12.24
C MET A 117 -8.57 4.16 -10.93
N ALA A 118 -9.37 5.23 -10.86
CA ALA A 118 -10.23 5.51 -9.71
C ALA A 118 -11.30 4.41 -9.55
N ASP A 119 -11.94 4.02 -10.66
CA ASP A 119 -12.93 2.92 -10.65
C ASP A 119 -12.32 1.57 -10.32
N LYS A 120 -11.07 1.32 -10.75
CA LYS A 120 -10.36 0.07 -10.48
C LYS A 120 -9.98 -0.07 -9.00
N LEU A 121 -9.67 1.05 -8.35
CA LEU A 121 -9.30 1.12 -6.93
C LEU A 121 -10.51 1.06 -5.99
N ALA A 122 -11.63 1.66 -6.40
CA ALA A 122 -12.89 1.64 -5.67
C ALA A 122 -13.62 0.29 -5.79
#